data_AF-A0A0H2YRA1-F1
#
_entry.id   AF-A0A0H2YRA1-F1
#
_cell.length_a   1.000
_cell.length_b   1.000
_cell.length_c   1.000
_cell.angle_alpha   90.00
_cell.angle_beta   90.00
_cell.angle_gamma   90.00
#
_symmetry.space_group_name_H-M   'P 1'
#
loop_
_entity.id
_entity.type
_entity.pdbx_description
1 polymer ?
#
loop_
_entity_poly.entity_id
_entity_poly.type
_entity_poly.pdbx_seq_one_letter_code
_entity_poly.pdbx_strand_id
1 'polypeptide(L)'
;MAKSNGLLSKIGGFFKKFPLEILFYILLVFKITVFCTMLKSNSGMELNLGFVYGLIDYKIIYLLFPLIFISFGFLFKRWGKFIYLYIVDLGISALLIFDLLYYRLYGTFPSIKFLIYPDLFNPLNKDLIFFRSRMLLFIIDLVLLPILYILFRKYTKDWYFGKVKYRVIAFLLTFLVPSGCVLGKYYLYDVKDITNGEKGFLRVAWTPTSGIFRATPLGYHFFDIYKTLVLDKDIKLSNEEKQEVKNWLDANYENLPDNQYKGELKGKNLVVLQIESLEDFVINKKIDGQEITPTLNSILKNSYYFPNIYEENLTGFSSDADLMVNTGMLPITNTATSFAYPSRTLTTLPSILEKNGYTTVSAHPEVAGSWNWGEVHHSLLKFQNSYTLYDFNEDEIIGLGISDKSYLTQLATKAGDLKQPFYLFTVTLTNHGPFEIDDAHTTIKIPSEIEGTLIGQYFKTVRYTDEAIKMFMDKLKEEGRFDDTVFVIYGDHAGPNKYYKDQLKDVNFDGNYWKLNEKKVPLIIYNPSIQGKTIETKGGLIDVMPTVSYLLGVNDGSLRNVIGRNLLNTNRNIVALPGGEVVGEAKSQDELNHVKQSYDISTKIIRSDYFKNN
;
A
#
# COMPACT_ATOMS: atom_id res chain seq x y z
N MET A 1 49.20 40.33 -34.88
CA MET A 1 48.97 39.27 -33.86
C MET A 1 47.47 39.08 -33.66
N ALA A 2 46.88 38.11 -34.35
CA ALA A 2 45.48 37.75 -34.16
C ALA A 2 45.35 37.04 -32.79
N LYS A 3 44.61 37.64 -31.85
CA LYS A 3 44.18 36.94 -30.64
C LYS A 3 43.27 35.80 -31.09
N SER A 4 43.77 34.57 -31.12
CA SER A 4 42.91 33.40 -31.33
C SER A 4 41.87 33.40 -30.21
N ASN A 5 40.61 33.68 -30.56
CA ASN A 5 39.46 33.45 -29.70
C ASN A 5 39.22 31.93 -29.61
N GLY A 6 40.17 31.22 -28.98
CA GLY A 6 40.11 29.79 -28.76
C GLY A 6 38.95 29.43 -27.85
N LEU A 7 38.48 28.18 -27.96
CA LEU A 7 37.36 27.64 -27.19
C LEU A 7 37.48 27.95 -25.67
N LEU A 8 38.70 27.90 -25.12
CA LEU A 8 38.98 28.22 -23.72
C LEU A 8 38.70 29.69 -23.34
N SER A 9 38.94 30.66 -24.24
CA SER A 9 38.64 32.07 -23.95
C SER A 9 37.14 32.37 -24.04
N LYS A 10 36.42 31.69 -24.94
CA LYS A 10 34.96 31.74 -25.04
C LYS A 10 34.29 31.14 -23.79
N ILE A 11 34.74 29.96 -23.35
CA ILE A 11 34.26 29.31 -22.13
C ILE A 11 34.59 30.16 -20.89
N GLY A 12 35.81 30.68 -20.77
CA GLY A 12 36.19 31.60 -19.69
C GLY A 12 35.34 32.88 -19.66
N GLY A 13 34.93 33.40 -20.83
CA GLY A 13 34.01 34.53 -20.94
C GLY A 13 32.59 34.22 -20.45
N PHE A 14 32.10 33.00 -20.66
CA PHE A 14 30.82 32.52 -20.13
C PHE A 14 30.83 32.46 -18.60
N PHE A 15 31.83 31.82 -17.98
CA PHE A 15 31.99 31.76 -16.52
C PHE A 15 32.20 33.12 -15.84
N LYS A 16 32.66 34.13 -16.59
CA LYS A 16 32.77 35.52 -16.11
C LYS A 16 31.43 36.23 -16.01
N LYS A 17 30.44 35.82 -16.82
CA LYS A 17 29.11 36.45 -16.93
C LYS A 17 27.99 35.63 -16.28
N PHE A 18 28.20 34.33 -16.07
CA PHE A 18 27.19 33.41 -15.57
C PHE A 18 27.38 33.14 -14.06
N PRO A 19 26.43 33.54 -13.19
CA PRO A 19 26.49 33.25 -11.76
C PRO A 19 26.47 31.73 -11.50
N LEU A 20 27.32 31.27 -10.57
CA LEU A 20 27.41 29.85 -10.20
C LEU A 20 26.04 29.33 -9.71
N GLU A 21 25.32 30.15 -8.96
CA GLU A 21 23.98 29.86 -8.44
C GLU A 21 22.99 29.52 -9.54
N ILE A 22 23.05 30.24 -10.68
CA ILE A 22 22.16 29.98 -11.83
C ILE A 22 22.56 28.66 -12.52
N LEU A 23 23.87 28.38 -12.63
CA LEU A 23 24.35 27.12 -13.21
C LEU A 23 23.87 25.92 -12.40
N PHE A 24 24.12 25.93 -11.09
CA PHE A 24 23.68 24.86 -10.18
C PHE A 24 22.15 24.75 -10.14
N TYR A 25 21.42 25.87 -10.14
CA TYR A 25 19.97 25.86 -10.24
C TYR A 25 19.47 25.14 -11.50
N ILE A 26 20.01 25.47 -12.67
CA ILE A 26 19.63 24.83 -13.94
C ILE A 26 19.93 23.33 -13.90
N LEU A 27 21.07 22.94 -13.35
CA LEU A 27 21.45 21.53 -13.21
C LEU A 27 20.50 20.76 -12.28
N LEU A 28 20.14 21.34 -11.14
CA LEU A 28 19.17 20.73 -10.22
C LEU A 28 17.79 20.56 -10.88
N VAL A 29 17.29 21.61 -11.54
CA VAL A 29 16.01 21.53 -12.27
C VAL A 29 16.09 20.48 -13.38
N PHE A 30 17.21 20.42 -14.11
CA PHE A 30 17.44 19.39 -15.13
C PHE A 30 17.41 17.98 -14.54
N LYS A 31 18.17 17.71 -13.47
CA LYS A 31 18.21 16.39 -12.81
C LYS A 31 16.83 15.97 -12.29
N ILE A 32 16.13 16.87 -11.60
CA ILE A 32 14.76 16.60 -11.11
C ILE A 32 13.82 16.30 -12.28
N THR A 33 13.90 17.05 -13.38
CA THR A 33 13.09 16.81 -14.57
C THR A 33 13.40 15.45 -15.20
N VAL A 34 14.69 15.12 -15.38
CA VAL A 34 15.13 13.82 -15.89
C VAL A 34 14.61 12.69 -15.01
N PHE A 35 14.79 12.79 -13.69
CA PHE A 35 14.28 11.81 -12.74
C PHE A 35 12.77 11.60 -12.88
N CYS A 36 11.97 12.66 -12.92
CA CYS A 36 10.52 12.56 -13.10
C CYS A 36 10.13 11.93 -14.44
N THR A 37 10.85 12.23 -15.54
CA THR A 37 10.60 11.57 -16.83
C THR A 37 10.95 10.08 -16.80
N MET A 38 11.90 9.67 -15.96
CA MET A 38 12.26 8.26 -15.78
C MET A 38 11.21 7.51 -14.97
N LEU A 39 10.74 8.07 -13.84
CA LEU A 39 9.71 7.44 -13.02
C LEU A 39 8.40 7.16 -13.77
N LYS A 40 8.13 7.92 -14.83
CA LYS A 40 6.92 7.72 -15.64
C LYS A 40 7.02 6.53 -16.61
N SER A 41 8.22 6.11 -17.01
CA SER A 41 8.34 4.75 -17.56
C SER A 41 8.00 3.81 -16.40
N ASN A 42 6.98 2.95 -16.52
CA ASN A 42 6.53 2.09 -15.41
C ASN A 42 7.69 1.30 -14.76
N SER A 43 8.79 1.11 -15.50
CA SER A 43 10.01 0.45 -15.05
C SER A 43 11.10 1.37 -14.48
N GLY A 44 10.97 2.70 -14.52
CA GLY A 44 12.06 3.64 -14.15
C GLY A 44 13.29 3.56 -15.07
N MET A 45 13.18 2.88 -16.22
CA MET A 45 14.30 2.60 -17.11
C MET A 45 14.42 3.61 -18.25
N GLU A 46 13.32 4.16 -18.75
CA GLU A 46 13.25 4.95 -19.99
C GLU A 46 12.88 6.41 -19.75
N LEU A 47 13.29 7.29 -20.68
CA LEU A 47 12.88 8.70 -20.64
C LEU A 47 11.53 8.84 -21.35
N ASN A 48 10.46 9.08 -20.59
CA ASN A 48 9.16 9.39 -21.16
C ASN A 48 8.93 10.91 -21.20
N LEU A 49 9.12 11.51 -22.38
CA LEU A 49 8.95 12.95 -22.61
C LEU A 49 7.51 13.38 -22.90
N GLY A 50 6.61 12.42 -23.16
CA GLY A 50 5.24 12.70 -23.62
C GLY A 50 4.33 13.35 -22.57
N PHE A 51 4.80 13.53 -21.33
CA PHE A 51 3.92 13.86 -20.21
C PHE A 51 4.54 14.83 -19.20
N VAL A 52 4.95 15.98 -19.71
CA VAL A 52 5.20 17.18 -18.88
C VAL A 52 3.90 17.64 -18.18
N TYR A 53 2.71 17.12 -18.52
CA TYR A 53 1.41 17.51 -17.95
C TYR A 53 1.24 17.33 -16.43
N GLY A 54 1.80 16.30 -15.79
CA GLY A 54 1.77 16.17 -14.32
C GLY A 54 2.72 17.15 -13.61
N LEU A 55 3.88 17.42 -14.22
CA LEU A 55 4.77 18.52 -13.83
C LEU A 55 4.09 19.87 -14.03
N ILE A 56 3.19 20.03 -15.01
CA ILE A 56 2.50 21.30 -15.29
C ILE A 56 1.63 21.73 -14.10
N ASP A 57 0.96 20.81 -13.43
CA ASP A 57 0.08 21.14 -12.29
C ASP A 57 0.85 21.70 -11.09
N TYR A 58 2.09 21.23 -10.88
CA TYR A 58 2.96 21.64 -9.77
C TYR A 58 4.20 22.41 -10.25
N LYS A 59 4.24 22.89 -11.50
CA LYS A 59 5.45 23.43 -12.17
C LYS A 59 6.12 24.55 -11.40
N ILE A 60 5.34 25.41 -10.76
CA ILE A 60 5.85 26.51 -9.96
C ILE A 60 6.66 25.96 -8.78
N ILE A 61 6.19 24.89 -8.14
CA ILE A 61 6.90 24.25 -7.03
C ILE A 61 8.19 23.62 -7.53
N TYR A 62 8.17 22.91 -8.66
CA TYR A 62 9.37 22.32 -9.27
C TYR A 62 10.46 23.35 -9.60
N LEU A 63 10.07 24.57 -9.97
CA LEU A 63 11.01 25.67 -10.24
C LEU A 63 11.47 26.38 -8.95
N LEU A 64 10.59 26.52 -7.96
CA LEU A 64 10.90 27.29 -6.74
C LEU A 64 11.63 26.46 -5.69
N PHE A 65 11.32 25.17 -5.55
CA PHE A 65 11.87 24.33 -4.49
C PHE A 65 13.41 24.22 -4.53
N PRO A 66 14.07 24.03 -5.70
CA PRO A 66 15.53 24.04 -5.77
C PRO A 66 16.15 25.38 -5.36
N LEU A 67 15.47 26.51 -5.56
CA LEU A 67 15.98 27.83 -5.17
C LEU A 67 16.17 27.96 -3.65
N ILE A 68 15.36 27.25 -2.85
CA ILE A 68 15.49 27.24 -1.39
C ILE A 68 16.89 26.72 -1.01
N PHE A 69 17.36 25.65 -1.64
CA PHE A 69 18.70 25.12 -1.39
C PHE A 69 19.80 26.01 -1.96
N ILE A 70 19.62 26.52 -3.19
CA ILE A 70 20.59 27.43 -3.82
C ILE A 70 20.77 28.73 -3.00
N SER A 71 19.73 29.19 -2.31
CA SER A 71 19.73 30.44 -1.55
C SER A 71 20.88 30.53 -0.55
N PHE A 72 21.17 29.46 0.18
CA PHE A 72 22.24 29.41 1.19
C PHE A 72 23.62 29.59 0.56
N GLY A 73 23.79 29.29 -0.74
CA GLY A 73 25.00 29.59 -1.49
C GLY A 73 25.38 31.07 -1.47
N PHE A 74 24.41 31.98 -1.39
CA PHE A 74 24.65 33.42 -1.30
C PHE A 74 25.37 33.81 0.01
N LEU A 75 25.30 33.01 1.08
CA LEU A 75 25.97 33.31 2.35
C LEU A 75 27.51 33.15 2.25
N PHE A 76 27.98 32.34 1.29
CA PHE A 76 29.39 32.05 1.09
C PHE A 76 30.03 32.93 0.00
N LYS A 77 31.37 32.85 -0.14
CA LYS A 77 32.15 33.54 -1.19
C LYS A 77 33.01 32.55 -1.95
N ARG A 78 33.28 32.81 -3.24
CA ARG A 78 34.30 32.12 -4.05
C ARG A 78 34.26 30.60 -3.84
N TRP A 79 35.36 30.04 -3.33
CA TRP A 79 35.54 28.60 -3.10
C TRP A 79 34.52 28.02 -2.12
N GLY A 80 34.18 28.73 -1.04
CA GLY A 80 33.17 28.27 -0.08
C GLY A 80 31.76 28.17 -0.70
N LYS A 81 31.43 29.09 -1.62
CA LYS A 81 30.16 29.03 -2.37
C LYS A 81 30.14 27.81 -3.29
N PHE A 82 31.22 27.59 -4.04
CA PHE A 82 31.34 26.43 -4.90
C PHE A 82 31.23 25.12 -4.10
N ILE A 83 31.96 25.00 -2.97
CA ILE A 83 31.87 23.82 -2.09
C ILE A 83 30.43 23.58 -1.65
N TYR A 84 29.76 24.61 -1.13
CA TYR A 84 28.37 24.47 -0.66
C TYR A 84 27.44 23.97 -1.78
N LEU A 85 27.44 24.65 -2.93
CA LEU A 85 26.58 24.29 -4.06
C LEU A 85 26.91 22.88 -4.60
N TYR A 86 28.19 22.52 -4.62
CA TYR A 86 28.64 21.18 -5.03
C TYR A 86 28.19 20.09 -4.05
N ILE A 87 28.24 20.34 -2.73
CA ILE A 87 27.74 19.39 -1.71
C ILE A 87 26.22 19.20 -1.86
N VAL A 88 25.48 20.29 -2.06
CA VAL A 88 24.03 20.23 -2.31
C VAL A 88 23.74 19.41 -3.56
N ASP A 89 24.45 19.67 -4.66
CA ASP A 89 24.28 18.96 -5.91
C ASP A 89 24.65 17.48 -5.81
N LEU A 90 25.75 17.16 -5.13
CA LEU A 90 26.16 15.79 -4.81
C LEU A 90 25.08 15.06 -4.00
N GLY A 91 24.56 15.69 -2.94
CA GLY A 91 23.53 15.11 -2.08
C GLY A 91 22.22 14.85 -2.82
N ILE A 92 21.75 15.82 -3.61
CA ILE A 92 20.54 15.66 -4.44
C ILE A 92 20.76 14.57 -5.50
N SER A 93 21.93 14.53 -6.15
CA SER A 93 22.24 13.49 -7.13
C SER A 93 22.24 12.09 -6.51
N ALA A 94 22.84 11.95 -5.32
CA ALA A 94 22.84 10.69 -4.58
C ALA A 94 21.42 10.26 -4.19
N LEU A 95 20.60 11.20 -3.72
CA LEU A 95 19.20 10.95 -3.37
C LEU A 95 18.39 10.48 -4.59
N LEU A 96 18.44 11.22 -5.71
CA LEU A 96 17.71 10.85 -6.92
C LEU A 96 18.17 9.50 -7.49
N ILE A 97 19.46 9.17 -7.38
CA ILE A 97 20.00 7.86 -7.76
C ILE A 97 19.44 6.78 -6.84
N PHE A 98 19.43 7.00 -5.53
CA PHE A 98 18.92 6.03 -4.57
C PHE A 98 17.42 5.79 -4.75
N ASP A 99 16.64 6.87 -4.91
CA ASP A 99 15.22 6.83 -5.24
C ASP A 99 14.97 6.00 -6.50
N LEU A 100 15.76 6.22 -7.55
CA LEU A 100 15.59 5.53 -8.82
C LEU A 100 15.96 4.04 -8.73
N LEU A 101 16.99 3.69 -7.96
CA LEU A 101 17.37 2.30 -7.73
C LEU A 101 16.29 1.56 -6.92
N TYR A 102 15.80 2.18 -5.85
CA TYR A 102 14.76 1.59 -5.00
C TYR A 102 13.43 1.46 -5.75
N TYR A 103 13.02 2.49 -6.48
CA TYR A 103 11.79 2.49 -7.29
C TYR A 103 11.74 1.36 -8.31
N ARG A 104 12.87 1.05 -8.96
CA ARG A 104 12.93 -0.05 -9.93
C ARG A 104 12.72 -1.43 -9.32
N LEU A 105 13.03 -1.61 -8.04
CA LEU A 105 12.93 -2.89 -7.35
C LEU A 105 11.60 -3.08 -6.65
N TYR A 106 11.03 -1.99 -6.12
CA TYR A 106 9.86 -2.02 -5.25
C TYR A 106 8.69 -1.16 -5.74
N GLY A 107 8.88 -0.23 -6.67
CA GLY A 107 7.84 0.73 -7.05
C GLY A 107 7.56 1.82 -6.01
N THR A 108 8.45 1.98 -5.00
CA THR A 108 8.38 3.02 -3.97
C THR A 108 9.74 3.69 -3.76
N PHE A 109 9.86 4.59 -2.79
CA PHE A 109 11.05 5.38 -2.51
C PHE A 109 11.57 5.12 -1.10
N PRO A 110 12.88 5.30 -0.86
CA PRO A 110 13.44 5.19 0.47
C PRO A 110 12.77 6.15 1.46
N SER A 111 12.49 5.66 2.67
CA SER A 111 11.88 6.45 3.73
C SER A 111 12.86 6.65 4.89
N ILE A 112 12.72 7.76 5.61
CA ILE A 112 13.40 7.98 6.90
C ILE A 112 13.03 6.89 7.92
N LYS A 113 11.86 6.24 7.75
CA LYS A 113 11.40 5.15 8.61
C LYS A 113 12.42 4.02 8.69
N PHE A 114 13.23 3.80 7.64
CA PHE A 114 14.26 2.76 7.63
C PHE A 114 15.34 2.96 8.69
N LEU A 115 15.58 4.20 9.13
CA LEU A 115 16.51 4.48 10.23
C LEU A 115 15.90 4.18 11.61
N ILE A 116 14.57 4.19 11.71
CA ILE A 116 13.82 3.97 12.96
C ILE A 116 13.43 2.48 13.09
N TYR A 117 13.03 1.87 11.98
CA TYR A 117 12.61 0.47 11.84
C TYR A 117 13.42 -0.16 10.69
N PRO A 118 14.63 -0.69 10.97
CA PRO A 118 15.53 -1.20 9.93
C PRO A 118 14.98 -2.40 9.15
N ASP A 119 14.03 -3.15 9.70
CA ASP A 119 13.39 -4.28 9.05
C ASP A 119 12.40 -3.88 7.95
N LEU A 120 12.07 -2.59 7.81
CA LEU A 120 11.35 -2.08 6.63
C LEU A 120 12.24 -1.99 5.38
N PHE A 121 13.56 -1.87 5.57
CA PHE A 121 14.49 -1.68 4.46
C PHE A 121 14.73 -2.99 3.71
N ASN A 122 14.58 -2.95 2.38
CA ASN A 122 14.84 -4.09 1.51
C ASN A 122 14.00 -5.34 1.89
N PRO A 123 12.65 -5.24 1.92
CA PRO A 123 11.77 -6.29 2.45
C PRO A 123 11.81 -7.61 1.65
N LEU A 124 12.34 -7.58 0.43
CA LEU A 124 12.48 -8.74 -0.46
C LEU A 124 13.94 -9.22 -0.61
N ASN A 125 14.87 -8.66 0.17
CA ASN A 125 16.30 -8.96 0.14
C ASN A 125 16.91 -8.97 -1.29
N LYS A 126 16.60 -7.95 -2.11
CA LYS A 126 17.12 -7.80 -3.47
C LYS A 126 18.44 -7.03 -3.49
N ASP A 127 19.20 -7.22 -4.57
CA ASP A 127 20.42 -6.44 -4.85
C ASP A 127 20.08 -5.00 -5.23
N LEU A 128 20.43 -4.05 -4.36
CA LEU A 128 20.05 -2.64 -4.51
C LEU A 128 20.90 -1.84 -5.50
N ILE A 129 22.11 -2.33 -5.83
CA ILE A 129 23.08 -1.57 -6.64
C ILE A 129 23.22 -2.23 -8.02
N PHE A 130 22.66 -1.58 -9.03
CA PHE A 130 22.84 -1.98 -10.42
C PHE A 130 22.94 -0.75 -11.32
N PHE A 131 24.09 -0.59 -11.99
CA PHE A 131 24.36 0.58 -12.80
C PHE A 131 23.60 0.55 -14.13
N ARG A 132 23.03 1.69 -14.53
CA ARG A 132 22.44 1.89 -15.86
C ARG A 132 23.04 3.16 -16.48
N SER A 133 23.34 3.13 -17.78
CA SER A 133 24.01 4.22 -18.49
C SER A 133 23.32 5.58 -18.34
N ARG A 134 21.98 5.61 -18.29
CA ARG A 134 21.19 6.83 -18.08
C ARG A 134 21.43 7.49 -16.71
N MET A 135 21.97 6.77 -15.72
CA MET A 135 22.34 7.34 -14.43
C MET A 135 23.51 8.31 -14.52
N LEU A 136 24.30 8.26 -15.61
CA LEU A 136 25.35 9.25 -15.89
C LEU A 136 24.80 10.69 -15.93
N LEU A 137 23.52 10.88 -16.29
CA LEU A 137 22.87 12.19 -16.32
C LEU A 137 22.78 12.86 -14.93
N PHE A 138 22.89 12.09 -13.85
CA PHE A 138 22.89 12.62 -12.48
C PHE A 138 24.29 12.89 -11.93
N ILE A 139 25.35 12.35 -12.54
CA ILE A 139 26.72 12.39 -11.98
C ILE A 139 27.77 13.02 -12.90
N ILE A 140 27.49 13.19 -14.20
CA ILE A 140 28.47 13.71 -15.15
C ILE A 140 28.95 15.11 -14.78
N ASP A 141 28.06 15.96 -14.29
CA ASP A 141 28.38 17.30 -13.84
C ASP A 141 29.16 17.31 -12.53
N LEU A 142 28.98 16.31 -11.65
CA LEU A 142 29.80 16.16 -10.44
C LEU A 142 31.29 15.97 -10.78
N VAL A 143 31.61 15.36 -11.92
CA VAL A 143 32.98 15.23 -12.40
C VAL A 143 33.44 16.49 -13.15
N LEU A 144 32.60 17.02 -14.03
CA LEU A 144 32.97 18.13 -14.91
C LEU A 144 33.05 19.48 -14.17
N LEU A 145 32.17 19.77 -13.21
CA LEU A 145 32.09 21.06 -12.55
C LEU A 145 33.34 21.41 -11.71
N PRO A 146 33.92 20.51 -10.90
CA PRO A 146 35.17 20.80 -10.20
C PRO A 146 36.32 21.11 -11.16
N ILE A 147 36.42 20.37 -12.26
CA ILE A 147 37.45 20.57 -13.29
C ILE A 147 37.28 21.95 -13.93
N LEU A 148 36.08 22.25 -14.44
CA LEU A 148 35.75 23.53 -15.06
C LEU A 148 35.95 24.69 -14.07
N TYR A 149 35.54 24.52 -12.82
CA TYR A 149 35.72 25.55 -11.80
C TYR A 149 37.20 25.80 -11.52
N ILE A 150 38.03 24.77 -11.35
CA ILE A 150 39.48 24.94 -11.13
C ILE A 150 40.15 25.66 -12.32
N LEU A 151 39.77 25.30 -13.54
CA LEU A 151 40.29 25.92 -14.77
C LEU A 151 39.87 27.38 -14.92
N PHE A 152 38.64 27.73 -14.54
CA PHE A 152 38.06 29.05 -14.80
C PHE A 152 37.86 29.94 -13.56
N ARG A 153 38.22 29.49 -12.34
CA ARG A 153 38.06 30.26 -11.09
C ARG A 153 38.73 31.64 -11.09
N LYS A 154 39.77 31.81 -11.90
CA LYS A 154 40.45 33.11 -12.08
C LYS A 154 39.57 34.15 -12.80
N TYR A 155 38.57 33.67 -13.55
CA TYR A 155 37.62 34.48 -14.31
C TYR A 155 36.26 34.64 -13.61
N THR A 156 35.93 33.77 -12.66
CA THR A 156 34.73 33.88 -11.81
C THR A 156 34.92 35.01 -10.79
N LYS A 157 34.48 36.23 -11.12
CA LYS A 157 34.41 37.33 -10.15
C LYS A 157 32.98 37.40 -9.60
N ASP A 158 32.82 37.35 -8.27
CA ASP A 158 31.56 37.63 -7.54
C ASP A 158 31.16 39.13 -7.63
N TRP A 159 31.31 39.78 -8.79
CA TRP A 159 31.22 41.24 -8.91
C TRP A 159 29.81 41.77 -8.59
N TYR A 160 28.78 40.95 -8.78
CA TYR A 160 27.39 41.25 -8.47
C TYR A 160 27.09 41.27 -6.95
N PHE A 161 27.89 40.59 -6.11
CA PHE A 161 27.62 40.36 -4.68
C PHE A 161 28.84 40.59 -3.76
N GLY A 162 29.71 41.54 -4.13
CA GLY A 162 30.94 41.81 -3.36
C GLY A 162 30.71 42.28 -1.91
N LYS A 163 29.57 42.92 -1.63
CA LYS A 163 29.20 43.40 -0.27
C LYS A 163 28.29 42.40 0.43
N VAL A 164 28.51 42.19 1.73
CA VAL A 164 27.72 41.28 2.58
C VAL A 164 26.23 41.59 2.51
N LYS A 165 25.85 42.88 2.56
CA LYS A 165 24.44 43.30 2.51
C LYS A 165 23.68 42.77 1.29
N TYR A 166 24.30 42.78 0.10
CA TYR A 166 23.62 42.32 -1.12
C TYR A 166 23.50 40.80 -1.17
N ARG A 167 24.45 40.08 -0.56
CA ARG A 167 24.37 38.62 -0.39
C ARG A 167 23.25 38.21 0.55
N VAL A 168 23.12 38.90 1.68
CA VAL A 168 22.03 38.67 2.63
C VAL A 168 20.69 38.99 1.98
N ILE A 169 20.57 40.10 1.23
CA ILE A 169 19.35 40.43 0.48
C ILE A 169 19.04 39.33 -0.55
N ALA A 170 20.03 38.86 -1.31
CA ALA A 170 19.83 37.79 -2.28
C ALA A 170 19.40 36.48 -1.61
N PHE A 171 20.05 36.09 -0.50
CA PHE A 171 19.63 34.95 0.32
C PHE A 171 18.18 35.11 0.77
N LEU A 172 17.82 36.22 1.41
CA LEU A 172 16.47 36.44 1.92
C LEU A 172 15.43 36.39 0.80
N LEU A 173 15.67 37.03 -0.35
CA LEU A 173 14.75 36.99 -1.49
C LEU A 173 14.61 35.59 -2.07
N THR A 174 15.72 34.88 -2.27
CA THR A 174 15.73 33.53 -2.87
C THR A 174 15.35 32.42 -1.90
N PHE A 175 15.29 32.71 -0.60
CA PHE A 175 14.79 31.81 0.42
C PHE A 175 13.32 32.08 0.74
N LEU A 176 12.97 33.31 1.13
CA LEU A 176 11.63 33.65 1.61
C LEU A 176 10.57 33.63 0.52
N VAL A 177 10.88 34.11 -0.70
CA VAL A 177 9.88 34.12 -1.79
C VAL A 177 9.53 32.69 -2.21
N PRO A 178 10.49 31.81 -2.55
CA PRO A 178 10.17 30.41 -2.83
C PRO A 178 9.48 29.69 -1.67
N SER A 179 9.97 29.86 -0.43
CA SER A 179 9.37 29.22 0.74
C SER A 179 7.93 29.68 0.98
N GLY A 180 7.68 30.99 0.87
CA GLY A 180 6.33 31.57 0.99
C GLY A 180 5.39 31.07 -0.11
N CYS A 181 5.86 30.93 -1.34
CA CYS A 181 5.05 30.35 -2.43
C CYS A 181 4.73 28.87 -2.19
N VAL A 182 5.71 28.07 -1.76
CA VAL A 182 5.51 26.64 -1.45
C VAL A 182 4.55 26.47 -0.28
N LEU A 183 4.75 27.20 0.81
CA LEU A 183 3.85 27.20 1.98
C LEU A 183 2.46 27.72 1.62
N GLY A 184 2.35 28.72 0.75
CA GLY A 184 1.09 29.21 0.22
C GLY A 184 0.34 28.14 -0.58
N LYS A 185 1.05 27.34 -1.39
CA LYS A 185 0.45 26.20 -2.10
C LYS A 185 0.00 25.09 -1.16
N TYR A 186 0.82 24.73 -0.18
CA TYR A 186 0.42 23.83 0.91
C TYR A 186 -0.87 24.32 1.59
N TYR A 187 -0.91 25.59 2.02
CA TYR A 187 -2.08 26.14 2.69
C TYR A 187 -3.33 26.13 1.80
N LEU A 188 -3.21 26.47 0.52
CA LEU A 188 -4.34 26.50 -0.40
C LEU A 188 -4.86 25.09 -0.73
N TYR A 189 -3.97 24.14 -1.03
CA TYR A 189 -4.35 22.80 -1.48
C TYR A 189 -4.64 21.86 -0.32
N ASP A 190 -3.85 21.86 0.74
CA ASP A 190 -4.00 20.88 1.81
C ASP A 190 -4.87 21.37 2.97
N VAL A 191 -4.74 22.66 3.35
CA VAL A 191 -5.44 23.22 4.53
C VAL A 191 -6.79 23.81 4.16
N LYS A 192 -6.87 24.67 3.14
CA LYS A 192 -8.13 25.24 2.66
C LYS A 192 -8.89 24.31 1.71
N ASP A 193 -8.22 23.30 1.17
CA ASP A 193 -8.78 22.32 0.23
C ASP A 193 -9.57 22.99 -0.91
N ILE A 194 -9.02 24.07 -1.51
CA ILE A 194 -9.74 24.86 -2.53
C ILE A 194 -10.09 24.07 -3.80
N THR A 195 -9.54 22.87 -3.93
CA THR A 195 -9.74 21.94 -5.05
C THR A 195 -10.61 20.76 -4.66
N ASN A 196 -11.25 20.75 -3.48
CA ASN A 196 -12.11 19.67 -2.99
C ASN A 196 -11.45 18.29 -3.12
N GLY A 197 -10.20 18.16 -2.67
CA GLY A 197 -9.46 16.90 -2.74
C GLY A 197 -8.77 16.57 -4.07
N GLU A 198 -9.05 17.26 -5.19
CA GLU A 198 -8.43 16.96 -6.49
C GLU A 198 -6.90 17.16 -6.49
N LYS A 199 -6.43 18.20 -5.78
CA LYS A 199 -5.02 18.50 -5.61
C LYS A 199 -4.64 18.38 -4.14
N GLY A 200 -3.41 17.92 -3.92
CA GLY A 200 -2.81 17.83 -2.60
C GLY A 200 -1.30 17.90 -2.73
N PHE A 201 -0.63 18.48 -1.73
CA PHE A 201 0.81 18.70 -1.76
C PHE A 201 1.56 17.76 -0.80
N LEU A 202 1.23 17.81 0.50
CA LEU A 202 1.75 16.98 1.59
C LEU A 202 0.66 16.00 2.04
N ARG A 203 0.14 15.21 1.11
CA ARG A 203 -0.86 14.17 1.35
C ARG A 203 -0.33 12.81 0.94
N VAL A 204 -0.66 11.78 1.72
CA VAL A 204 -0.37 10.40 1.36
C VAL A 204 -1.12 10.05 0.07
N ALA A 205 -0.45 9.36 -0.84
CA ALA A 205 -1.04 8.81 -2.05
C ALA A 205 -0.86 7.28 -2.03
N TRP A 206 -1.84 6.54 -2.53
CA TRP A 206 -1.78 5.09 -2.59
C TRP A 206 -0.68 4.60 -3.56
N THR A 207 -0.43 5.36 -4.63
CA THR A 207 0.72 5.18 -5.53
C THR A 207 1.87 6.08 -5.09
N PRO A 208 3.06 5.54 -4.75
CA PRO A 208 4.21 6.33 -4.32
C PRO A 208 4.61 7.43 -5.33
N THR A 209 4.54 7.13 -6.62
CA THR A 209 4.87 8.09 -7.71
C THR A 209 3.98 9.33 -7.68
N SER A 210 2.69 9.17 -7.39
CA SER A 210 1.77 10.30 -7.24
C SER A 210 2.18 11.20 -6.09
N GLY A 211 2.68 10.64 -4.98
CA GLY A 211 3.24 11.38 -3.85
C GLY A 211 4.46 12.22 -4.26
N ILE A 212 5.44 11.60 -4.92
CA ILE A 212 6.62 12.32 -5.44
C ILE A 212 6.23 13.42 -6.43
N PHE A 213 5.28 13.14 -7.34
CA PHE A 213 4.91 14.13 -8.34
C PHE A 213 4.22 15.35 -7.74
N ARG A 214 3.38 15.15 -6.72
CA ARG A 214 2.73 16.24 -5.96
C ARG A 214 3.74 17.07 -5.18
N ALA A 215 4.63 16.43 -4.43
CA ALA A 215 5.53 17.10 -3.49
C ALA A 215 6.87 17.59 -4.11
N THR A 216 7.20 17.17 -5.33
CA THR A 216 8.57 17.09 -5.90
C THR A 216 9.42 16.00 -5.24
N PRO A 217 10.48 15.46 -5.88
CA PRO A 217 11.34 14.46 -5.25
C PRO A 217 11.91 14.93 -3.91
N LEU A 218 12.37 16.18 -3.82
CA LEU A 218 12.91 16.71 -2.58
C LEU A 218 11.82 16.96 -1.53
N GLY A 219 10.68 17.51 -1.94
CA GLY A 219 9.56 17.76 -1.03
C GLY A 219 8.90 16.48 -0.51
N TYR A 220 8.93 15.39 -1.27
CA TYR A 220 8.48 14.07 -0.81
C TYR A 220 9.29 13.59 0.39
N HIS A 221 10.61 13.67 0.33
CA HIS A 221 11.47 13.29 1.46
C HIS A 221 11.30 14.21 2.67
N PHE A 222 11.07 15.52 2.45
CA PHE A 222 10.69 16.40 3.56
C PHE A 222 9.33 16.02 4.17
N PHE A 223 8.37 15.65 3.33
CA PHE A 223 7.06 15.20 3.80
C PHE A 223 7.17 13.90 4.59
N ASP A 224 7.93 12.93 4.09
CA ASP A 224 8.19 11.65 4.75
C ASP A 224 8.84 11.86 6.14
N ILE A 225 9.80 12.78 6.25
CA ILE A 225 10.38 13.18 7.54
C ILE A 225 9.33 13.80 8.47
N TYR A 226 8.56 14.77 7.98
CA TYR A 226 7.52 15.42 8.78
C TYR A 226 6.45 14.42 9.24
N LYS A 227 5.97 13.59 8.31
CA LYS A 227 4.98 12.55 8.57
C LYS A 227 5.50 11.60 9.64
N THR A 228 6.70 11.06 9.48
CA THR A 228 7.26 10.08 10.41
C THR A 228 7.53 10.66 11.81
N LEU A 229 8.10 11.87 11.89
CA LEU A 229 8.51 12.44 13.18
C LEU A 229 7.40 13.20 13.91
N VAL A 230 6.35 13.62 13.20
CA VAL A 230 5.28 14.47 13.76
C VAL A 230 3.91 13.81 13.66
N LEU A 231 3.48 13.35 12.48
CA LEU A 231 2.10 12.86 12.27
C LEU A 231 1.91 11.43 12.76
N ASP A 232 2.85 10.54 12.42
CA ASP A 232 2.79 9.10 12.73
C ASP A 232 3.53 8.75 14.02
N LYS A 233 3.99 9.75 14.77
CA LYS A 233 4.83 9.52 15.96
C LYS A 233 4.15 8.57 16.93
N ASP A 234 4.92 7.61 17.43
CA ASP A 234 4.46 6.67 18.45
C ASP A 234 3.95 7.41 19.69
N ILE A 235 2.80 6.94 20.18
CA ILE A 235 2.23 7.44 21.42
C ILE A 235 2.81 6.69 22.61
N LYS A 236 2.90 7.35 23.75
CA LYS A 236 3.24 6.71 25.03
C LYS A 236 1.98 6.61 25.85
N LEU A 237 1.56 5.38 26.15
CA LEU A 237 0.42 5.12 27.01
C LEU A 237 0.75 5.40 28.48
N SER A 238 -0.21 5.96 29.22
CA SER A 238 -0.16 6.03 30.68
C SER A 238 -0.25 4.63 31.31
N ASN A 239 0.03 4.51 32.61
CA ASN A 239 -0.12 3.22 33.31
C ASN A 239 -1.57 2.75 33.33
N GLU A 240 -2.51 3.70 33.44
CA GLU A 240 -3.95 3.43 33.40
C GLU A 240 -4.37 2.89 32.03
N GLU A 241 -3.92 3.52 30.93
CA GLU A 241 -4.20 3.06 29.57
C GLU A 241 -3.58 1.69 29.28
N LYS A 242 -2.37 1.42 29.80
CA LYS A 242 -1.75 0.09 29.67
C LYS A 242 -2.54 -1.00 30.38
N GLN A 243 -3.05 -0.68 31.57
CA GLN A 243 -3.88 -1.59 32.35
C GLN A 243 -5.25 -1.78 31.69
N GLU A 244 -5.82 -0.73 31.09
CA GLU A 244 -7.05 -0.79 30.30
C GLU A 244 -6.90 -1.77 29.13
N VAL A 245 -5.85 -1.63 28.32
CA VAL A 245 -5.56 -2.55 27.20
C VAL A 245 -5.43 -3.98 27.70
N LYS A 246 -4.67 -4.21 28.78
CA LYS A 246 -4.50 -5.55 29.34
C LYS A 246 -5.83 -6.15 29.81
N ASN A 247 -6.59 -5.40 30.60
CA ASN A 247 -7.87 -5.85 31.14
C ASN A 247 -8.86 -6.16 30.02
N TRP A 248 -8.89 -5.33 28.97
CA TRP A 248 -9.75 -5.55 27.82
C TRP A 248 -9.37 -6.83 27.08
N LEU A 249 -8.08 -7.08 26.80
CA LEU A 249 -7.62 -8.32 26.15
C LEU A 249 -7.94 -9.57 27.00
N ASP A 250 -7.68 -9.51 28.31
CA ASP A 250 -7.99 -10.60 29.24
C ASP A 250 -9.50 -10.91 29.27
N ALA A 251 -10.36 -9.89 29.23
CA ALA A 251 -11.81 -10.03 29.17
C ALA A 251 -12.32 -10.45 27.79
N ASN A 252 -11.59 -10.09 26.72
CA ASN A 252 -11.96 -10.41 25.35
C ASN A 252 -11.78 -11.90 25.01
N TYR A 253 -10.82 -12.56 25.66
CA TYR A 253 -10.54 -13.96 25.41
C TYR A 253 -11.56 -14.90 26.06
N GLU A 254 -12.32 -15.61 25.23
CA GLU A 254 -13.32 -16.59 25.66
C GLU A 254 -12.69 -17.97 25.89
N ASN A 255 -12.37 -18.31 27.14
CA ASN A 255 -11.81 -19.61 27.50
C ASN A 255 -12.88 -20.72 27.55
N LEU A 256 -13.48 -21.03 26.41
CA LEU A 256 -14.50 -22.07 26.27
C LEU A 256 -13.88 -23.46 26.11
N PRO A 257 -14.55 -24.54 26.57
CA PRO A 257 -14.13 -25.90 26.29
C PRO A 257 -13.99 -26.15 24.78
N ASP A 258 -13.06 -27.02 24.41
CA ASP A 258 -12.88 -27.40 23.03
C ASP A 258 -14.12 -28.14 22.51
N ASN A 259 -14.48 -27.89 21.25
CA ASN A 259 -15.56 -28.56 20.54
C ASN A 259 -15.02 -29.35 19.34
N GLN A 260 -15.92 -29.93 18.54
CA GLN A 260 -15.57 -30.83 17.43
C GLN A 260 -14.69 -30.19 16.34
N TYR A 261 -14.65 -28.85 16.21
CA TYR A 261 -13.89 -28.19 15.15
C TYR A 261 -12.40 -28.03 15.47
N LYS A 262 -11.99 -28.20 16.74
CA LYS A 262 -10.60 -27.96 17.12
C LYS A 262 -9.66 -28.97 16.46
N GLY A 263 -8.71 -28.47 15.67
CA GLY A 263 -7.70 -29.30 15.04
C GLY A 263 -8.23 -30.24 13.96
N GLU A 264 -9.47 -30.05 13.49
CA GLU A 264 -10.08 -30.85 12.43
C GLU A 264 -9.26 -30.83 11.14
N LEU A 265 -8.55 -29.72 10.87
CA LEU A 265 -7.75 -29.50 9.67
C LEU A 265 -6.23 -29.50 9.98
N LYS A 266 -5.82 -30.07 11.11
CA LYS A 266 -4.43 -30.06 11.56
C LYS A 266 -3.49 -30.68 10.52
N GLY A 267 -2.40 -29.95 10.22
CA GLY A 267 -1.32 -30.41 9.34
C GLY A 267 -1.57 -30.19 7.84
N LYS A 268 -2.73 -29.67 7.44
CA LYS A 268 -3.03 -29.27 6.06
C LYS A 268 -2.31 -27.97 5.69
N ASN A 269 -2.06 -27.76 4.41
CA ASN A 269 -1.67 -26.43 3.91
C ASN A 269 -2.82 -25.45 4.13
N LEU A 270 -2.49 -24.17 4.15
CA LEU A 270 -3.44 -23.07 4.20
C LEU A 270 -3.23 -22.19 2.98
N VAL A 271 -4.30 -21.96 2.21
CA VAL A 271 -4.38 -20.89 1.23
C VAL A 271 -5.46 -19.91 1.67
N VAL A 272 -5.06 -18.66 1.90
CA VAL A 272 -5.98 -17.56 2.18
C VAL A 272 -6.05 -16.69 0.92
N LEU A 273 -7.25 -16.60 0.35
CA LEU A 273 -7.53 -15.89 -0.89
C LEU A 273 -8.51 -14.75 -0.62
N GLN A 274 -7.97 -13.53 -0.64
CA GLN A 274 -8.73 -12.30 -0.55
C GLN A 274 -9.27 -11.94 -1.93
N ILE A 275 -10.60 -11.85 -2.04
CA ILE A 275 -11.28 -11.49 -3.29
C ILE A 275 -11.65 -10.01 -3.24
N GLU A 276 -11.05 -9.23 -4.13
CA GLU A 276 -11.31 -7.81 -4.29
C GLU A 276 -12.82 -7.52 -4.48
N SER A 277 -13.36 -6.63 -3.66
CA SER A 277 -14.73 -6.10 -3.73
C SER A 277 -15.84 -7.17 -3.78
N LEU A 278 -15.63 -8.37 -3.24
CA LEU A 278 -16.64 -9.44 -3.24
C LEU A 278 -17.63 -9.29 -2.09
N GLU A 279 -18.87 -8.93 -2.39
CA GLU A 279 -19.96 -8.87 -1.39
C GLU A 279 -20.74 -10.19 -1.29
N ASP A 280 -21.26 -10.51 -0.10
CA ASP A 280 -21.94 -11.79 0.17
C ASP A 280 -23.21 -11.98 -0.67
N PHE A 281 -23.85 -10.88 -1.07
CA PHE A 281 -25.13 -10.93 -1.78
C PHE A 281 -25.08 -11.66 -3.12
N VAL A 282 -23.90 -11.91 -3.72
CA VAL A 282 -23.78 -12.68 -4.97
C VAL A 282 -23.74 -14.19 -4.76
N ILE A 283 -23.48 -14.66 -3.53
CA ILE A 283 -23.40 -16.08 -3.21
C ILE A 283 -24.79 -16.73 -3.33
N ASN A 284 -24.84 -17.89 -3.99
CA ASN A 284 -26.06 -18.62 -4.36
C ASN A 284 -27.09 -17.80 -5.17
N LYS A 285 -26.70 -16.68 -5.78
CA LYS A 285 -27.58 -15.91 -6.66
C LYS A 285 -27.48 -16.33 -8.11
N LYS A 286 -28.57 -16.07 -8.83
CA LYS A 286 -28.68 -16.30 -10.27
C LYS A 286 -29.21 -15.06 -10.97
N ILE A 287 -28.78 -14.87 -12.20
CA ILE A 287 -29.29 -13.86 -13.13
C ILE A 287 -29.65 -14.59 -14.42
N ASP A 288 -30.91 -14.48 -14.85
CA ASP A 288 -31.47 -15.26 -15.98
C ASP A 288 -31.14 -16.75 -15.89
N GLY A 289 -31.27 -17.32 -14.69
CA GLY A 289 -31.00 -18.74 -14.42
C GLY A 289 -29.52 -19.15 -14.35
N GLN A 290 -28.58 -18.22 -14.60
CA GLN A 290 -27.14 -18.46 -14.51
C GLN A 290 -26.61 -18.05 -13.13
N GLU A 291 -25.88 -18.93 -12.45
CA GLU A 291 -25.26 -18.64 -11.14
C GLU A 291 -24.21 -17.54 -11.25
N ILE A 292 -24.21 -16.53 -10.38
CA ILE A 292 -23.18 -15.48 -10.47
C ILE A 292 -21.80 -16.09 -10.15
N THR A 293 -21.74 -16.92 -9.10
CA THR A 293 -20.51 -17.55 -8.56
C THR A 293 -20.60 -19.08 -8.52
N PRO A 294 -20.68 -19.78 -9.68
CA PRO A 294 -20.90 -21.23 -9.71
C PRO A 294 -19.82 -22.03 -8.96
N THR A 295 -18.57 -21.59 -9.00
CA THR A 295 -17.46 -22.26 -8.29
C THR A 295 -17.63 -22.14 -6.79
N LEU A 296 -17.79 -20.92 -6.27
CA LEU A 296 -18.00 -20.68 -4.83
C LEU A 296 -19.25 -21.40 -4.32
N ASN A 297 -20.35 -21.38 -5.08
CA ASN A 297 -21.58 -22.08 -4.71
C ASN A 297 -21.38 -23.61 -4.63
N SER A 298 -20.62 -24.18 -5.57
CA SER A 298 -20.39 -25.62 -5.63
C SER A 298 -19.58 -26.16 -4.46
N ILE A 299 -18.67 -25.36 -3.92
CA ILE A 299 -17.78 -25.77 -2.83
C ILE A 299 -18.44 -25.68 -1.45
N LEU A 300 -19.54 -24.92 -1.30
CA LEU A 300 -20.25 -24.75 -0.01
C LEU A 300 -20.66 -26.06 0.67
N LYS A 301 -20.92 -27.11 -0.11
CA LYS A 301 -21.24 -28.46 0.40
C LYS A 301 -20.10 -29.10 1.21
N ASN A 302 -18.89 -28.57 1.10
CA ASN A 302 -17.70 -28.96 1.83
C ASN A 302 -17.02 -27.74 2.49
N SER A 303 -17.82 -26.77 2.95
CA SER A 303 -17.31 -25.56 3.59
C SER A 303 -18.01 -25.23 4.89
N TYR A 304 -17.28 -24.56 5.77
CA TYR A 304 -17.91 -23.66 6.74
C TYR A 304 -18.12 -22.31 6.06
N TYR A 305 -19.38 -21.94 5.84
CA TYR A 305 -19.78 -20.71 5.20
C TYR A 305 -20.35 -19.73 6.23
N PHE A 306 -19.79 -18.53 6.29
CA PHE A 306 -20.18 -17.47 7.21
C PHE A 306 -20.77 -16.31 6.39
N PRO A 307 -22.11 -16.22 6.26
CA PRO A 307 -22.77 -15.15 5.49
C PRO A 307 -22.81 -13.80 6.24
N ASN A 308 -22.52 -13.80 7.54
CA ASN A 308 -22.67 -12.62 8.41
C ASN A 308 -21.31 -12.05 8.86
N ILE A 309 -20.35 -11.95 7.94
CA ILE A 309 -19.09 -11.22 8.16
C ILE A 309 -19.26 -9.80 7.68
N TYR A 310 -19.03 -8.84 8.58
CA TYR A 310 -19.22 -7.43 8.31
C TYR A 310 -17.90 -6.71 8.04
N GLU A 311 -17.94 -5.75 7.13
CA GLU A 311 -16.81 -4.92 6.77
C GLU A 311 -16.34 -4.03 7.94
N GLU A 312 -15.06 -4.13 8.30
CA GLU A 312 -14.40 -3.37 9.38
C GLU A 312 -13.31 -2.42 8.85
N ASN A 313 -13.21 -2.30 7.51
CA ASN A 313 -12.19 -1.51 6.83
C ASN A 313 -12.40 -0.01 7.07
N LEU A 314 -11.30 0.74 7.10
CA LEU A 314 -11.29 2.17 7.27
C LEU A 314 -10.72 2.83 6.00
N THR A 315 -9.57 3.49 6.11
CA THR A 315 -8.96 4.24 5.00
C THR A 315 -7.92 3.44 4.23
N GLY A 316 -7.60 2.22 4.67
CA GLY A 316 -6.66 1.31 4.02
C GLY A 316 -7.31 0.33 3.05
N PHE A 317 -8.65 0.26 3.00
CA PHE A 317 -9.40 -0.62 2.09
C PHE A 317 -8.88 -2.07 2.14
N SER A 318 -8.42 -2.65 1.03
CA SER A 318 -7.87 -4.01 0.97
C SER A 318 -6.66 -4.21 1.91
N SER A 319 -5.80 -3.20 2.10
CA SER A 319 -4.67 -3.31 3.04
C SER A 319 -5.10 -3.37 4.52
N ASP A 320 -6.30 -2.88 4.85
CA ASP A 320 -6.87 -3.08 6.18
C ASP A 320 -7.36 -4.54 6.34
N ALA A 321 -7.87 -5.16 5.27
CA ALA A 321 -8.26 -6.57 5.28
C ALA A 321 -7.05 -7.51 5.45
N ASP A 322 -5.93 -7.22 4.75
CA ASP A 322 -4.66 -7.93 4.92
C ASP A 322 -4.23 -7.97 6.39
N LEU A 323 -4.28 -6.82 7.06
CA LEU A 323 -3.97 -6.67 8.48
C LEU A 323 -4.95 -7.48 9.33
N MET A 324 -6.25 -7.26 9.18
CA MET A 324 -7.27 -7.88 10.02
C MET A 324 -7.20 -9.41 9.97
N VAL A 325 -7.14 -9.99 8.77
CA VAL A 325 -7.13 -11.44 8.58
C VAL A 325 -5.84 -12.10 9.08
N ASN A 326 -4.72 -11.39 9.04
CA ASN A 326 -3.44 -11.94 9.47
C ASN A 326 -3.04 -11.60 10.91
N THR A 327 -3.72 -10.67 11.59
CA THR A 327 -3.36 -10.30 12.97
C THR A 327 -4.53 -10.33 13.95
N GLY A 328 -5.78 -10.39 13.47
CA GLY A 328 -6.96 -10.21 14.31
C GLY A 328 -7.05 -8.84 14.99
N MET A 329 -6.42 -7.82 14.41
CA MET A 329 -6.41 -6.43 14.90
C MET A 329 -7.22 -5.54 13.97
N LEU A 330 -7.90 -4.55 14.53
CA LEU A 330 -8.62 -3.54 13.74
C LEU A 330 -7.65 -2.47 13.22
N PRO A 331 -7.90 -1.92 12.03
CA PRO A 331 -7.13 -0.79 11.51
C PRO A 331 -7.32 0.48 12.34
N ILE A 332 -6.38 1.42 12.21
CA ILE A 332 -6.48 2.73 12.88
C ILE A 332 -7.37 3.71 12.09
N THR A 333 -8.01 4.64 12.80
CA THR A 333 -9.08 5.52 12.27
C THR A 333 -8.62 6.72 11.43
N ASN A 334 -7.40 7.21 11.61
CA ASN A 334 -7.00 8.50 11.04
C ASN A 334 -6.24 8.42 9.71
N THR A 335 -5.73 7.24 9.35
CA THR A 335 -4.93 7.00 8.14
C THR A 335 -4.77 5.50 7.94
N ALA A 336 -4.43 5.04 6.74
CA ALA A 336 -4.20 3.62 6.51
C ALA A 336 -3.05 3.11 7.38
N THR A 337 -3.29 2.01 8.10
CA THR A 337 -2.32 1.42 9.03
C THR A 337 -1.03 1.05 8.29
N SER A 338 -1.15 0.55 7.07
CA SER A 338 -0.05 0.16 6.17
C SER A 338 0.95 1.29 5.88
N PHE A 339 0.48 2.55 5.78
CA PHE A 339 1.36 3.70 5.56
C PHE A 339 1.92 4.30 6.84
N ALA A 340 1.13 4.32 7.92
CA ALA A 340 1.54 5.00 9.14
C ALA A 340 2.36 4.11 10.08
N TYR A 341 1.94 2.85 10.25
CA TYR A 341 2.48 1.91 11.22
C TYR A 341 2.92 0.58 10.56
N PRO A 342 3.79 0.58 9.52
CA PRO A 342 4.13 -0.63 8.74
C PRO A 342 5.00 -1.67 9.47
N SER A 343 5.41 -1.40 10.71
CA SER A 343 6.29 -2.25 11.51
C SER A 343 5.81 -2.29 12.95
N ARG A 344 5.07 -3.31 13.37
CA ARG A 344 4.58 -3.41 14.76
C ARG A 344 4.76 -4.82 15.32
N THR A 345 4.97 -4.90 16.63
CA THR A 345 5.07 -6.18 17.34
C THR A 345 3.66 -6.65 17.66
N LEU A 346 3.08 -7.47 16.78
CA LEU A 346 1.74 -8.05 16.92
C LEU A 346 1.81 -9.57 16.86
N THR A 347 0.76 -10.22 17.38
CA THR A 347 0.49 -11.63 17.08
C THR A 347 0.05 -11.74 15.62
N THR A 348 0.73 -12.56 14.82
CA THR A 348 0.38 -12.73 13.39
C THR A 348 0.26 -14.20 13.01
N LEU A 349 -0.68 -14.51 12.11
CA LEU A 349 -0.90 -15.84 11.58
C LEU A 349 0.35 -16.41 10.89
N PRO A 350 1.10 -15.65 10.05
CA PRO A 350 2.33 -16.15 9.47
C PRO A 350 3.36 -16.55 10.54
N SER A 351 3.58 -15.71 11.55
CA SER A 351 4.53 -16.01 12.63
C SER A 351 4.12 -17.25 13.43
N ILE A 352 2.82 -17.38 13.73
CA ILE A 352 2.30 -18.54 14.46
C ILE A 352 2.50 -19.82 13.63
N LEU A 353 2.16 -19.79 12.34
CA LEU A 353 2.27 -20.97 11.49
C LEU A 353 3.72 -21.33 11.18
N GLU A 354 4.61 -20.35 11.03
CA GLU A 354 6.05 -20.60 10.91
C GLU A 354 6.58 -21.37 12.13
N LYS A 355 6.23 -20.97 13.36
CA LYS A 355 6.58 -21.71 14.59
C LYS A 355 6.01 -23.13 14.61
N ASN A 356 4.92 -23.38 13.89
CA ASN A 356 4.30 -24.70 13.73
C ASN A 356 4.81 -25.45 12.48
N GLY A 357 5.92 -25.01 11.88
CA GLY A 357 6.62 -25.70 10.80
C GLY A 357 6.14 -25.38 9.39
N TYR A 358 5.30 -24.35 9.21
CA TYR A 358 4.80 -23.95 7.91
C TYR A 358 5.82 -23.07 7.17
N THR A 359 5.91 -23.24 5.85
CA THR A 359 6.49 -22.21 4.98
C THR A 359 5.46 -21.11 4.76
N THR A 360 5.76 -19.84 5.09
CA THR A 360 4.80 -18.74 4.93
C THR A 360 5.17 -17.83 3.76
N VAL A 361 4.21 -17.63 2.86
CA VAL A 361 4.39 -16.87 1.62
C VAL A 361 3.23 -15.92 1.45
N SER A 362 3.50 -14.67 1.10
CA SER A 362 2.49 -13.75 0.59
C SER A 362 2.69 -13.50 -0.91
N ALA A 363 1.62 -13.36 -1.67
CA ALA A 363 1.68 -13.06 -3.10
C ALA A 363 0.71 -11.94 -3.44
N HIS A 364 1.16 -10.99 -4.27
CA HIS A 364 0.33 -9.88 -4.73
C HIS A 364 0.57 -9.63 -6.22
N PRO A 365 -0.49 -9.40 -7.03
CA PRO A 365 -0.36 -9.03 -8.45
C PRO A 365 0.07 -7.57 -8.66
N GLU A 366 0.72 -6.94 -7.68
CA GLU A 366 1.20 -5.56 -7.74
C GLU A 366 2.68 -5.44 -7.33
N VAL A 367 3.27 -4.29 -7.63
CA VAL A 367 4.61 -3.94 -7.12
C VAL A 367 4.56 -3.75 -5.61
N ALA A 368 5.63 -4.14 -4.92
CA ALA A 368 5.74 -4.14 -3.45
C ALA A 368 5.40 -2.80 -2.76
N GLY A 369 5.59 -1.70 -3.48
CA GLY A 369 5.37 -0.34 -3.00
C GLY A 369 3.92 0.14 -3.08
N SER A 370 3.05 -0.51 -3.86
CA SER A 370 1.60 -0.23 -3.86
C SER A 370 1.07 -0.45 -2.45
N TRP A 371 0.31 0.51 -1.90
CA TRP A 371 -0.25 0.42 -0.55
C TRP A 371 0.75 0.09 0.58
N ASN A 372 2.06 0.22 0.32
CA ASN A 372 3.14 -0.25 1.17
C ASN A 372 3.07 -1.75 1.55
N TRP A 373 2.42 -2.58 0.74
CA TRP A 373 2.11 -3.97 1.11
C TRP A 373 3.37 -4.80 1.37
N GLY A 374 4.43 -4.63 0.55
CA GLY A 374 5.64 -5.43 0.67
C GLY A 374 6.38 -5.20 1.99
N GLU A 375 6.46 -3.94 2.43
CA GLU A 375 7.03 -3.60 3.73
C GLU A 375 6.17 -4.14 4.88
N VAL A 376 4.84 -3.99 4.80
CA VAL A 376 3.90 -4.49 5.81
C VAL A 376 3.95 -6.02 5.92
N HIS A 377 3.95 -6.73 4.80
CA HIS A 377 3.92 -8.19 4.78
C HIS A 377 5.22 -8.78 5.33
N HIS A 378 6.35 -8.15 5.05
CA HIS A 378 7.64 -8.55 5.60
C HIS A 378 7.82 -8.15 7.07
N SER A 379 7.65 -6.85 7.39
CA SER A 379 8.01 -6.30 8.70
C SER A 379 6.92 -6.45 9.75
N LEU A 380 5.64 -6.22 9.42
CA LEU A 380 4.55 -6.36 10.40
C LEU A 380 3.98 -7.77 10.42
N LEU A 381 3.58 -8.31 9.27
CA LEU A 381 2.95 -9.64 9.20
C LEU A 381 3.94 -10.80 9.37
N LYS A 382 5.22 -10.56 9.08
CA LYS A 382 6.33 -11.54 9.19
C LYS A 382 6.17 -12.75 8.27
N PHE A 383 5.78 -12.53 7.02
CA PHE A 383 5.89 -13.57 5.99
C PHE A 383 7.37 -13.85 5.69
N GLN A 384 7.72 -15.13 5.51
CA GLN A 384 9.11 -15.52 5.19
C GLN A 384 9.50 -15.13 3.77
N ASN A 385 8.57 -15.26 2.82
CA ASN A 385 8.80 -14.96 1.40
C ASN A 385 7.61 -14.18 0.82
N SER A 386 7.88 -13.44 -0.27
CA SER A 386 6.84 -12.77 -1.02
C SER A 386 7.04 -12.85 -2.53
N TYR A 387 5.96 -13.07 -3.27
CA TYR A 387 5.89 -12.91 -4.72
C TYR A 387 5.20 -11.59 -5.06
N THR A 388 5.85 -10.78 -5.89
CA THR A 388 5.34 -9.49 -6.40
C THR A 388 4.95 -9.62 -7.86
N LEU A 389 4.37 -8.58 -8.45
CA LEU A 389 4.14 -8.48 -9.91
C LEU A 389 5.34 -8.95 -10.75
N TYR A 390 6.57 -8.64 -10.34
CA TYR A 390 7.79 -8.99 -11.09
C TYR A 390 8.12 -10.49 -11.11
N ASP A 391 7.42 -11.31 -10.33
CA ASP A 391 7.57 -12.76 -10.31
C ASP A 391 6.61 -13.47 -11.28
N PHE A 392 5.76 -12.71 -11.98
CA PHE A 392 4.73 -13.19 -12.89
C PHE A 392 4.93 -12.61 -14.30
N ASN A 393 4.42 -13.34 -15.30
CA ASN A 393 4.30 -12.83 -16.65
C ASN A 393 2.99 -12.07 -16.78
N GLU A 394 3.05 -10.81 -17.22
CA GLU A 394 1.90 -9.95 -17.49
C GLU A 394 1.31 -10.23 -18.89
N ASP A 395 0.88 -11.46 -19.15
CA ASP A 395 0.40 -11.93 -20.46
C ASP A 395 -1.07 -11.61 -20.77
N GLU A 396 -1.89 -11.39 -19.74
CA GLU A 396 -3.27 -10.91 -19.84
C GLU A 396 -3.50 -9.78 -18.83
N ILE A 397 -4.01 -8.64 -19.31
CA ILE A 397 -4.29 -7.45 -18.49
C ILE A 397 -5.78 -7.13 -18.56
N ILE A 398 -6.43 -7.08 -17.40
CA ILE A 398 -7.83 -6.66 -17.27
C ILE A 398 -7.92 -5.66 -16.12
N GLY A 399 -8.60 -4.53 -16.35
CA GLY A 399 -8.70 -3.46 -15.37
C GLY A 399 -7.32 -2.89 -14.99
N LEU A 400 -6.96 -3.00 -13.71
CA LEU A 400 -5.78 -2.35 -13.14
C LEU A 400 -4.45 -3.08 -13.38
N GLY A 401 -4.45 -4.34 -13.80
CA GLY A 401 -3.21 -5.11 -13.92
C GLY A 401 -3.40 -6.52 -14.49
N ILE A 402 -2.47 -7.41 -14.15
CA ILE A 402 -2.54 -8.83 -14.53
C ILE A 402 -3.88 -9.43 -14.13
N SER A 403 -4.50 -10.15 -15.05
CA SER A 403 -5.82 -10.75 -14.81
C SER A 403 -5.76 -11.85 -13.76
N ASP A 404 -6.87 -12.07 -13.06
CA ASP A 404 -6.94 -13.09 -12.00
C ASP A 404 -6.73 -14.49 -12.55
N LYS A 405 -7.18 -14.79 -13.79
CA LYS A 405 -6.98 -16.10 -14.41
C LYS A 405 -5.50 -16.36 -14.69
N SER A 406 -4.78 -15.39 -15.24
CA SER A 406 -3.34 -15.53 -15.49
C SER A 406 -2.56 -15.60 -14.17
N TYR A 407 -2.77 -14.63 -13.29
CA TYR A 407 -2.08 -14.50 -12.02
C TYR A 407 -2.23 -15.74 -11.14
N LEU A 408 -3.47 -16.17 -10.88
CA LEU A 408 -3.70 -17.29 -9.97
C LEU A 408 -3.18 -18.61 -10.57
N THR A 409 -3.28 -18.83 -11.89
CA THR A 409 -2.72 -20.05 -12.51
C THR A 409 -1.20 -20.14 -12.35
N GLN A 410 -0.50 -19.02 -12.56
CA GLN A 410 0.94 -18.95 -12.32
C GLN A 410 1.28 -19.14 -10.83
N LEU A 411 0.48 -18.56 -9.94
CA LEU A 411 0.65 -18.70 -8.49
C LEU A 411 0.45 -20.14 -8.01
N ALA A 412 -0.55 -20.87 -8.53
CA ALA A 412 -0.77 -22.28 -8.20
C ALA A 412 0.45 -23.15 -8.57
N THR A 413 1.10 -22.85 -9.69
CA THR A 413 2.35 -23.53 -10.10
C THR A 413 3.45 -23.27 -9.07
N LYS A 414 3.68 -22.01 -8.68
CA LYS A 414 4.66 -21.67 -7.63
C LYS A 414 4.32 -22.31 -6.27
N ALA A 415 3.04 -22.39 -5.93
CA ALA A 415 2.56 -23.06 -4.71
C ALA A 415 2.84 -24.57 -4.73
N GLY A 416 2.83 -25.19 -5.91
CA GLY A 416 3.26 -26.57 -6.13
C GLY A 416 4.69 -26.84 -5.64
N ASP A 417 5.59 -25.87 -5.74
CA ASP A 417 6.99 -25.99 -5.33
C ASP A 417 7.24 -25.73 -3.83
N LEU A 418 6.25 -25.25 -3.09
CA LEU A 418 6.41 -24.93 -1.67
C LEU A 418 6.55 -26.19 -0.82
N LYS A 419 7.39 -26.09 0.21
CA LYS A 419 7.52 -27.14 1.23
C LYS A 419 6.25 -27.17 2.10
N GLN A 420 5.57 -28.32 2.11
CA GLN A 420 4.40 -28.58 2.95
C GLN A 420 4.78 -28.84 4.43
N PRO A 421 3.93 -28.45 5.40
CA PRO A 421 2.76 -27.60 5.18
C PRO A 421 3.18 -26.17 4.83
N PHE A 422 2.38 -25.46 4.03
CA PHE A 422 2.62 -24.05 3.73
C PHE A 422 1.40 -23.19 4.06
N TYR A 423 1.65 -21.90 4.31
CA TYR A 423 0.64 -20.86 4.33
C TYR A 423 0.90 -19.91 3.16
N LEU A 424 -0.01 -19.87 2.20
CA LEU A 424 -0.02 -18.91 1.10
C LEU A 424 -1.16 -17.90 1.30
N PHE A 425 -0.81 -16.62 1.45
CA PHE A 425 -1.75 -15.50 1.42
C PHE A 425 -1.70 -14.81 0.06
N THR A 426 -2.83 -14.55 -0.56
CA THR A 426 -2.88 -13.82 -1.84
C THR A 426 -4.17 -13.03 -2.00
N VAL A 427 -4.11 -12.01 -2.85
CA VAL A 427 -5.24 -11.15 -3.21
C VAL A 427 -5.53 -11.21 -4.72
N THR A 428 -6.77 -10.94 -5.12
CA THR A 428 -7.16 -10.76 -6.54
C THR A 428 -7.24 -9.29 -6.93
N LEU A 429 -7.37 -8.98 -8.23
CA LEU A 429 -7.37 -7.60 -8.73
C LEU A 429 -8.46 -7.31 -9.78
N THR A 430 -8.93 -8.30 -10.54
CA THR A 430 -9.80 -8.06 -11.71
C THR A 430 -11.16 -7.48 -11.33
N ASN A 431 -11.68 -7.84 -10.16
CA ASN A 431 -12.96 -7.32 -9.64
C ASN A 431 -12.84 -5.91 -9.01
N HIS A 432 -11.75 -5.18 -9.24
CA HIS A 432 -11.59 -3.82 -8.72
C HIS A 432 -12.50 -2.82 -9.44
N GLY A 433 -13.03 -1.84 -8.69
CA GLY A 433 -13.84 -0.75 -9.24
C GLY A 433 -13.10 0.09 -10.31
N PRO A 434 -13.72 0.51 -11.41
CA PRO A 434 -15.16 0.46 -11.70
C PRO A 434 -15.63 -0.81 -12.43
N PHE A 435 -14.98 -1.96 -12.19
CA PHE A 435 -15.36 -3.29 -12.69
C PHE A 435 -15.22 -3.43 -14.21
N GLU A 436 -14.12 -2.92 -14.77
CA GLU A 436 -13.89 -2.89 -16.22
C GLU A 436 -13.49 -4.27 -16.75
N ILE A 437 -14.35 -4.85 -17.59
CA ILE A 437 -14.08 -6.07 -18.34
C ILE A 437 -14.77 -6.00 -19.70
N ASP A 438 -14.10 -6.50 -20.74
CA ASP A 438 -14.69 -6.59 -22.07
C ASP A 438 -15.58 -7.83 -22.22
N ASP A 439 -16.45 -7.85 -23.23
CA ASP A 439 -17.37 -8.97 -23.43
C ASP A 439 -16.65 -10.27 -23.83
N ALA A 440 -15.46 -10.19 -24.44
CA ALA A 440 -14.71 -11.36 -24.89
C ALA A 440 -14.21 -12.23 -23.73
N HIS A 441 -13.97 -11.63 -22.57
CA HIS A 441 -13.57 -12.33 -21.35
C HIS A 441 -14.77 -12.75 -20.48
N THR A 442 -16.01 -12.45 -20.88
CA THR A 442 -17.21 -12.69 -20.06
C THR A 442 -17.94 -13.97 -20.47
N THR A 443 -18.42 -14.71 -19.47
CA THR A 443 -19.18 -15.96 -19.68
C THR A 443 -20.62 -15.87 -19.20
N ILE A 444 -20.92 -14.92 -18.29
CA ILE A 444 -22.27 -14.64 -17.83
C ILE A 444 -22.95 -13.68 -18.79
N LYS A 445 -24.13 -14.06 -19.29
CA LYS A 445 -24.97 -13.14 -20.07
C LYS A 445 -25.68 -12.19 -19.11
N ILE A 446 -25.53 -10.90 -19.36
CA ILE A 446 -26.18 -9.84 -18.58
C ILE A 446 -27.52 -9.47 -19.25
N PRO A 447 -28.63 -9.39 -18.49
CA PRO A 447 -29.93 -8.96 -19.00
C PRO A 447 -29.86 -7.54 -19.54
N SER A 448 -30.67 -7.26 -20.57
CA SER A 448 -30.73 -5.95 -21.23
C SER A 448 -31.01 -4.77 -20.28
N GLU A 449 -31.70 -5.03 -19.17
CA GLU A 449 -32.11 -4.06 -18.15
C GLU A 449 -30.93 -3.51 -17.34
N ILE A 450 -29.83 -4.28 -17.27
CA ILE A 450 -28.61 -3.91 -16.54
C ILE A 450 -27.37 -3.96 -17.44
N GLU A 451 -27.54 -4.16 -18.74
CA GLU A 451 -26.47 -4.07 -19.73
C GLU A 451 -25.90 -2.64 -19.75
N GLY A 452 -24.57 -2.52 -19.76
CA GLY A 452 -23.87 -1.22 -19.71
C GLY A 452 -23.95 -0.49 -18.36
N THR A 453 -24.62 -1.06 -17.36
CA THR A 453 -24.65 -0.49 -15.99
C THR A 453 -23.46 -1.00 -15.17
N LEU A 454 -23.08 -0.23 -14.14
CA LEU A 454 -22.01 -0.62 -13.22
C LEU A 454 -22.30 -1.94 -12.50
N ILE A 455 -23.55 -2.22 -12.14
CA ILE A 455 -23.91 -3.49 -11.49
C ILE A 455 -23.83 -4.68 -12.47
N GLY A 456 -24.20 -4.48 -13.75
CA GLY A 456 -24.01 -5.50 -14.79
C GLY A 456 -22.54 -5.83 -15.00
N GLN A 457 -21.67 -4.83 -14.98
CA GLN A 457 -20.22 -5.01 -15.05
C GLN A 457 -19.65 -5.71 -13.80
N TYR A 458 -20.12 -5.34 -12.61
CA TYR A 458 -19.77 -6.03 -11.38
C TYR A 458 -20.09 -7.53 -11.43
N PHE A 459 -21.27 -7.92 -11.94
CA PHE A 459 -21.61 -9.34 -12.09
C PHE A 459 -20.71 -10.08 -13.08
N LYS A 460 -20.26 -9.41 -14.15
CA LYS A 460 -19.30 -9.95 -15.11
C LYS A 460 -17.93 -10.20 -14.46
N THR A 461 -17.40 -9.22 -13.72
CA THR A 461 -16.09 -9.33 -13.07
C THR A 461 -16.09 -10.32 -11.90
N VAL A 462 -17.18 -10.39 -11.12
CA VAL A 462 -17.37 -11.42 -10.09
C VAL A 462 -17.37 -12.82 -10.71
N ARG A 463 -18.11 -13.02 -11.81
CA ARG A 463 -18.12 -14.31 -12.51
C ARG A 463 -16.72 -14.66 -13.03
N TYR A 464 -16.02 -13.71 -13.64
CA TYR A 464 -14.67 -13.92 -14.15
C TYR A 464 -13.71 -14.35 -13.03
N THR A 465 -13.79 -13.70 -11.87
CA THR A 465 -12.97 -14.00 -10.70
C THR A 465 -13.32 -15.38 -10.13
N ASP A 466 -14.60 -15.74 -10.05
CA ASP A 466 -15.06 -17.09 -9.66
C ASP A 466 -14.46 -18.19 -10.56
N GLU A 467 -14.36 -17.95 -11.87
CA GLU A 467 -13.69 -18.86 -12.80
C GLU A 467 -12.18 -18.92 -12.59
N ALA A 468 -11.54 -17.81 -12.25
CA ALA A 468 -10.12 -17.78 -11.91
C ALA A 468 -9.83 -18.60 -10.64
N ILE A 469 -10.71 -18.54 -9.63
CA ILE A 469 -10.64 -19.39 -8.42
C ILE A 469 -10.74 -20.86 -8.82
N LYS A 470 -11.64 -21.21 -9.74
CA LYS A 470 -11.73 -22.59 -10.26
C LYS A 470 -10.41 -23.03 -10.90
N MET A 471 -9.83 -22.21 -11.77
CA MET A 471 -8.55 -22.50 -12.43
C MET A 471 -7.42 -22.67 -11.42
N PHE A 472 -7.38 -21.83 -10.39
CA PHE A 472 -6.42 -21.93 -9.29
C PHE A 472 -6.53 -23.28 -8.55
N MET A 473 -7.75 -23.65 -8.16
CA MET A 473 -8.04 -24.90 -7.45
C MET A 473 -7.73 -26.13 -8.31
N ASP A 474 -8.12 -26.12 -9.58
CA ASP A 474 -7.81 -27.17 -10.54
C ASP A 474 -6.30 -27.29 -10.75
N LYS A 475 -5.59 -26.17 -10.88
CA LYS A 475 -4.13 -26.18 -11.04
C LYS A 475 -3.43 -26.72 -9.80
N LEU A 476 -3.84 -26.33 -8.59
CA LEU A 476 -3.32 -26.92 -7.36
C LEU A 476 -3.62 -28.42 -7.24
N LYS A 477 -4.71 -28.89 -7.86
CA LYS A 477 -5.01 -30.32 -7.95
C LYS A 477 -4.05 -31.04 -8.89
N GLU A 478 -3.72 -30.44 -10.03
CA GLU A 478 -2.66 -30.95 -10.92
C GLU A 478 -1.30 -31.03 -10.22
N GLU A 479 -0.97 -30.02 -9.40
CA GLU A 479 0.25 -30.00 -8.57
C GLU A 479 0.19 -30.95 -7.36
N GLY A 480 -0.90 -31.71 -7.19
CA GLY A 480 -1.07 -32.67 -6.10
C GLY A 480 -1.16 -32.04 -4.71
N ARG A 481 -1.57 -30.76 -4.61
CA ARG A 481 -1.68 -30.02 -3.33
C ARG A 481 -3.12 -29.87 -2.84
N PHE A 482 -4.11 -30.05 -3.71
CA PHE A 482 -5.51 -29.67 -3.44
C PHE A 482 -6.16 -30.34 -2.21
N ASP A 483 -6.12 -31.68 -2.11
CA ASP A 483 -6.86 -32.41 -1.07
C ASP A 483 -6.34 -32.11 0.36
N ASP A 484 -5.05 -31.80 0.46
CA ASP A 484 -4.36 -31.42 1.70
C ASP A 484 -4.31 -29.91 1.94
N THR A 485 -5.12 -29.12 1.23
CA THR A 485 -5.17 -27.66 1.37
C THR A 485 -6.50 -27.18 1.93
N VAL A 486 -6.45 -26.35 2.96
CA VAL A 486 -7.57 -25.56 3.44
C VAL A 486 -7.59 -24.25 2.66
N PHE A 487 -8.71 -23.96 2.00
CA PHE A 487 -8.93 -22.70 1.31
C PHE A 487 -9.80 -21.80 2.17
N VAL A 488 -9.30 -20.62 2.53
CA VAL A 488 -10.05 -19.56 3.21
C VAL A 488 -10.28 -18.47 2.18
N ILE A 489 -11.50 -18.37 1.66
CA ILE A 489 -11.88 -17.42 0.62
C ILE A 489 -12.80 -16.38 1.24
N TYR A 490 -12.48 -15.10 1.08
CA TYR A 490 -13.29 -14.02 1.64
C TYR A 490 -13.28 -12.78 0.76
N GLY A 491 -14.30 -11.93 0.88
CA GLY A 491 -14.30 -10.58 0.30
C GLY A 491 -13.62 -9.57 1.23
N ASP A 492 -12.80 -8.67 0.69
CA ASP A 492 -12.04 -7.70 1.49
C ASP A 492 -12.87 -6.52 1.99
N HIS A 493 -13.79 -6.00 1.17
CA HIS A 493 -14.70 -4.90 1.52
C HIS A 493 -15.93 -4.84 0.61
N ALA A 494 -16.94 -4.04 0.99
CA ALA A 494 -18.05 -3.75 0.10
C ALA A 494 -17.59 -2.89 -1.10
N GLY A 495 -18.20 -3.09 -2.26
CA GLY A 495 -17.77 -2.47 -3.52
C GLY A 495 -18.84 -1.55 -4.10
N PRO A 496 -19.73 -2.06 -4.98
CA PRO A 496 -20.67 -1.25 -5.76
C PRO A 496 -21.46 -0.22 -4.94
N ASN A 497 -22.10 -0.64 -3.84
CA ASN A 497 -22.99 0.26 -3.10
C ASN A 497 -22.26 1.28 -2.25
N LYS A 498 -21.05 0.95 -1.81
CA LYS A 498 -20.24 1.81 -0.96
C LYS A 498 -19.64 2.96 -1.78
N TYR A 499 -19.12 2.67 -2.96
CA TYR A 499 -18.35 3.64 -3.76
C TYR A 499 -19.10 4.21 -4.97
N TYR A 500 -20.14 3.54 -5.46
CA TYR A 500 -20.82 3.89 -6.71
C TYR A 500 -22.33 4.08 -6.57
N LYS A 501 -22.80 4.38 -5.34
CA LYS A 501 -24.22 4.56 -5.01
C LYS A 501 -25.00 5.44 -5.99
N ASP A 502 -24.40 6.54 -6.44
CA ASP A 502 -25.05 7.48 -7.37
C ASP A 502 -25.25 6.91 -8.78
N GLN A 503 -24.37 6.02 -9.24
CA GLN A 503 -24.51 5.33 -10.52
C GLN A 503 -25.54 4.20 -10.45
N LEU A 504 -25.82 3.72 -9.24
CA LEU A 504 -26.72 2.59 -8.97
C LEU A 504 -28.16 3.03 -8.66
N LYS A 505 -28.38 4.29 -8.28
CA LYS A 505 -29.66 4.77 -7.74
C LYS A 505 -30.85 4.50 -8.65
N ASP A 506 -30.70 4.70 -9.96
CA ASP A 506 -31.78 4.64 -10.95
C ASP A 506 -31.93 3.26 -11.61
N VAL A 507 -30.98 2.35 -11.37
CA VAL A 507 -30.99 0.99 -11.94
C VAL A 507 -32.01 0.13 -11.20
N ASN A 508 -33.02 -0.44 -11.88
CA ASN A 508 -34.03 -1.28 -11.24
C ASN A 508 -33.99 -2.69 -11.82
N PHE A 509 -33.55 -3.66 -11.01
CA PHE A 509 -33.36 -5.04 -11.46
C PHE A 509 -33.50 -6.04 -10.32
N ASP A 510 -34.23 -7.13 -10.58
CA ASP A 510 -34.37 -8.30 -9.71
C ASP A 510 -34.66 -7.96 -8.24
N GLY A 511 -35.66 -7.10 -8.00
CA GLY A 511 -36.05 -6.69 -6.65
C GLY A 511 -35.02 -5.84 -5.89
N ASN A 512 -33.93 -5.42 -6.54
CA ASN A 512 -32.89 -4.53 -6.00
C ASN A 512 -32.23 -5.05 -4.70
N TYR A 513 -32.14 -6.37 -4.49
CA TYR A 513 -31.50 -6.95 -3.30
C TYR A 513 -30.04 -6.48 -3.14
N TRP A 514 -29.36 -6.27 -4.26
CA TRP A 514 -27.99 -5.78 -4.32
C TRP A 514 -27.88 -4.30 -3.89
N LYS A 515 -28.97 -3.54 -3.73
CA LYS A 515 -28.92 -2.14 -3.21
C LYS A 515 -28.92 -2.02 -1.70
N LEU A 516 -29.12 -3.11 -0.96
CA LEU A 516 -29.34 -3.06 0.49
C LEU A 516 -28.09 -2.61 1.28
N ASN A 517 -26.90 -2.66 0.67
CA ASN A 517 -25.62 -2.28 1.27
C ASN A 517 -25.46 -2.85 2.69
N GLU A 518 -25.63 -4.17 2.83
CA GLU A 518 -25.59 -4.84 4.14
C GLU A 518 -24.19 -4.81 4.78
N LYS A 519 -23.18 -4.31 4.05
CA LYS A 519 -21.76 -4.29 4.43
C LYS A 519 -21.24 -5.69 4.76
N LYS A 520 -21.77 -6.71 4.07
CA LYS A 520 -21.42 -8.11 4.28
C LYS A 520 -20.51 -8.61 3.18
N VAL A 521 -19.44 -9.27 3.59
CA VAL A 521 -18.53 -10.01 2.71
C VAL A 521 -18.65 -11.50 3.03
N PRO A 522 -18.53 -12.40 2.05
CA PRO A 522 -18.58 -13.82 2.34
C PRO A 522 -17.28 -14.24 3.03
N LEU A 523 -17.35 -15.26 3.89
CA LEU A 523 -16.20 -16.04 4.33
C LEU A 523 -16.51 -17.52 4.15
N ILE A 524 -15.66 -18.20 3.39
CA ILE A 524 -15.79 -19.62 3.05
C ILE A 524 -14.50 -20.32 3.46
N ILE A 525 -14.59 -21.23 4.41
CA ILE A 525 -13.48 -22.12 4.78
C ILE A 525 -13.77 -23.50 4.19
N TYR A 526 -13.03 -23.87 3.16
CA TYR A 526 -13.23 -25.07 2.35
C TYR A 526 -12.08 -26.07 2.51
N ASN A 527 -12.43 -27.35 2.60
CA ASN A 527 -11.56 -28.48 2.32
C ASN A 527 -12.44 -29.68 1.93
N PRO A 528 -12.02 -30.57 1.01
CA PRO A 528 -12.83 -31.72 0.60
C PRO A 528 -13.30 -32.62 1.74
N SER A 529 -12.61 -32.64 2.90
CA SER A 529 -12.99 -33.44 4.06
C SER A 529 -14.09 -32.82 4.93
N ILE A 530 -14.39 -31.53 4.78
CA ILE A 530 -15.40 -30.83 5.60
C ILE A 530 -16.80 -31.26 5.15
N GLN A 531 -17.69 -31.45 6.12
CA GLN A 531 -19.13 -31.52 5.87
C GLN A 531 -19.70 -30.10 5.88
N GLY A 532 -20.31 -29.68 4.76
CA GLY A 532 -20.80 -28.32 4.57
C GLY A 532 -21.78 -27.86 5.65
N LYS A 533 -21.56 -26.66 6.17
CA LYS A 533 -22.41 -26.05 7.20
C LYS A 533 -22.35 -24.52 7.11
N THR A 534 -23.53 -23.89 7.14
CA THR A 534 -23.65 -22.45 7.31
C THR A 534 -23.52 -22.08 8.79
N ILE A 535 -22.66 -21.11 9.09
CA ILE A 535 -22.41 -20.58 10.43
C ILE A 535 -22.95 -19.16 10.51
N GLU A 536 -24.10 -19.00 11.16
CA GLU A 536 -24.83 -17.73 11.23
C GLU A 536 -24.23 -16.70 12.21
N THR A 537 -23.17 -17.07 12.92
CA THR A 537 -22.48 -16.18 13.87
C THR A 537 -22.01 -14.92 13.16
N LYS A 538 -22.41 -13.76 13.70
CA LYS A 538 -21.95 -12.45 13.25
C LYS A 538 -20.51 -12.23 13.65
N GLY A 539 -19.68 -11.86 12.68
CA GLY A 539 -18.25 -11.64 12.86
C GLY A 539 -17.72 -10.52 11.97
N GLY A 540 -16.43 -10.26 12.11
CA GLY A 540 -15.65 -9.38 11.27
C GLY A 540 -14.44 -10.10 10.65
N LEU A 541 -13.67 -9.42 9.83
CA LEU A 541 -12.47 -10.00 9.22
C LEU A 541 -11.37 -10.28 10.26
N ILE A 542 -11.38 -9.57 11.39
CA ILE A 542 -10.48 -9.85 12.52
C ILE A 542 -10.65 -11.26 13.10
N ASP A 543 -11.81 -11.88 12.87
CA ASP A 543 -12.15 -13.19 13.44
C ASP A 543 -11.58 -14.36 12.61
N VAL A 544 -11.04 -14.09 11.41
CA VAL A 544 -10.50 -15.14 10.52
C VAL A 544 -9.29 -15.83 11.14
N MET A 545 -8.29 -15.07 11.59
CA MET A 545 -7.07 -15.63 12.20
C MET A 545 -7.37 -16.60 13.35
N PRO A 546 -8.12 -16.21 14.41
CA PRO A 546 -8.39 -17.12 15.53
C PRO A 546 -9.25 -18.33 15.12
N THR A 547 -10.19 -18.16 14.19
CA THR A 547 -11.03 -19.27 13.68
C THR A 547 -10.20 -20.29 12.90
N VAL A 548 -9.35 -19.84 11.99
CA VAL A 548 -8.45 -20.71 11.21
C VAL A 548 -7.41 -21.38 12.10
N SER A 549 -6.82 -20.64 13.05
CA SER A 549 -5.89 -21.21 14.02
C SER A 549 -6.53 -22.35 14.83
N TYR A 550 -7.80 -22.20 15.22
CA TYR A 550 -8.55 -23.22 15.93
C TYR A 550 -8.75 -24.49 15.09
N LEU A 551 -9.16 -24.34 13.83
CA LEU A 551 -9.32 -25.45 12.89
C LEU A 551 -8.01 -26.19 12.61
N LEU A 552 -6.88 -25.46 12.50
CA LEU A 552 -5.55 -26.04 12.31
C LEU A 552 -4.97 -26.67 13.59
N GLY A 553 -5.65 -26.51 14.73
CA GLY A 553 -5.22 -27.08 16.01
C GLY A 553 -3.99 -26.39 16.60
N VAL A 554 -3.82 -25.12 16.27
CA VAL A 554 -2.74 -24.26 16.80
C VAL A 554 -3.01 -23.98 18.28
N ASN A 555 -2.02 -24.26 19.13
CA ASN A 555 -2.05 -23.96 20.55
C ASN A 555 -0.99 -22.88 20.87
N ASP A 556 -1.26 -21.63 20.50
CA ASP A 556 -0.39 -20.49 20.78
C ASP A 556 -1.07 -19.52 21.76
N GLY A 557 -0.45 -19.29 22.92
CA GLY A 557 -0.99 -18.41 23.96
C GLY A 557 -1.12 -16.94 23.52
N SER A 558 -0.38 -16.52 22.50
CA SER A 558 -0.44 -15.17 21.94
C SER A 558 -1.75 -14.88 21.20
N LEU A 559 -2.57 -15.89 20.90
CA LEU A 559 -3.94 -15.72 20.40
C LEU A 559 -4.87 -15.02 21.42
N ARG A 560 -4.45 -14.88 22.68
CA ARG A 560 -5.14 -14.05 23.69
C ARG A 560 -4.93 -12.55 23.50
N ASN A 561 -3.94 -12.17 22.68
CA ASN A 561 -3.51 -10.79 22.49
C ASN A 561 -4.15 -10.12 21.26
N VAL A 562 -5.26 -10.65 20.76
CA VAL A 562 -5.94 -10.14 19.56
C VAL A 562 -7.37 -9.72 19.86
N ILE A 563 -7.93 -8.87 19.00
CA ILE A 563 -9.28 -8.34 19.12
C ILE A 563 -10.30 -9.37 18.62
N GLY A 564 -9.99 -10.04 17.51
CA GLY A 564 -10.85 -11.06 16.92
C GLY A 564 -11.08 -12.28 17.81
N ARG A 565 -12.12 -13.04 17.50
CA ARG A 565 -12.56 -14.24 18.23
C ARG A 565 -12.81 -15.41 17.30
N ASN A 566 -12.81 -16.62 17.85
CA ASN A 566 -13.12 -17.83 17.09
C ASN A 566 -14.63 -17.95 16.84
N LEU A 567 -15.08 -17.79 15.59
CA LEU A 567 -16.50 -17.86 15.21
C LEU A 567 -17.12 -19.27 15.36
N LEU A 568 -16.29 -20.30 15.43
CA LEU A 568 -16.70 -21.69 15.66
C LEU A 568 -16.79 -22.05 17.15
N ASN A 569 -16.31 -21.19 18.05
CA ASN A 569 -16.36 -21.38 19.50
C ASN A 569 -16.42 -20.04 20.23
N THR A 570 -17.58 -19.39 20.20
CA THR A 570 -17.82 -18.07 20.82
C THR A 570 -19.23 -18.01 21.42
N ASN A 571 -19.39 -17.27 22.52
CA ASN A 571 -20.69 -16.92 23.07
C ASN A 571 -21.22 -15.59 22.52
N ARG A 572 -20.45 -14.85 21.73
CA ARG A 572 -20.80 -13.51 21.25
C ARG A 572 -21.29 -13.56 19.81
N ASN A 573 -22.35 -12.80 19.53
CA ASN A 573 -22.98 -12.69 18.22
C ASN A 573 -23.16 -11.22 17.80
N ILE A 574 -22.10 -10.43 18.00
CA ILE A 574 -22.10 -8.97 17.91
C ILE A 574 -20.77 -8.44 17.37
N VAL A 575 -20.79 -7.40 16.53
CA VAL A 575 -19.62 -6.85 15.84
C VAL A 575 -19.64 -5.33 15.91
N ALA A 576 -18.49 -4.70 16.16
CA ALA A 576 -18.34 -3.25 16.08
C ALA A 576 -17.90 -2.84 14.68
N LEU A 577 -18.60 -1.89 14.09
CA LEU A 577 -18.27 -1.33 12.79
C LEU A 577 -17.65 0.07 12.94
N PRO A 578 -16.98 0.58 11.89
CA PRO A 578 -16.51 1.95 11.85
C PRO A 578 -17.60 2.97 12.20
N GLY A 579 -17.24 4.03 12.92
CA GLY A 579 -18.19 5.08 13.34
C GLY A 579 -19.03 4.73 14.57
N GLY A 580 -18.75 3.62 15.25
CA GLY A 580 -19.42 3.23 16.50
C GLY A 580 -20.76 2.52 16.32
N GLU A 581 -21.11 2.17 15.08
CA GLU A 581 -22.20 1.26 14.75
C GLU A 581 -21.88 -0.14 15.29
N VAL A 582 -22.92 -0.87 15.70
CA VAL A 582 -22.80 -2.23 16.21
C VAL A 582 -23.89 -3.09 15.58
N VAL A 583 -23.53 -4.26 15.08
CA VAL A 583 -24.46 -5.20 14.46
C VAL A 583 -24.56 -6.47 15.29
N GLY A 584 -25.78 -6.95 15.50
CA GLY A 584 -26.07 -8.09 16.38
C GLY A 584 -26.75 -7.67 17.68
N GLU A 585 -26.99 -8.64 18.55
CA GLU A 585 -27.66 -8.43 19.83
C GLU A 585 -26.68 -8.66 20.98
N ALA A 586 -26.46 -7.62 21.79
CA ALA A 586 -25.69 -7.74 23.01
C ALA A 586 -26.54 -8.42 24.10
N LYS A 587 -25.96 -9.40 24.80
CA LYS A 587 -26.52 -10.06 25.98
C LYS A 587 -26.55 -9.16 27.20
N SER A 588 -25.68 -8.14 27.25
CA SER A 588 -25.61 -7.16 28.33
C SER A 588 -25.08 -5.82 27.85
N GLN A 589 -25.29 -4.77 28.65
CA GLN A 589 -24.69 -3.46 28.40
C GLN A 589 -23.16 -3.51 28.46
N ASP A 590 -22.60 -4.39 29.30
CA ASP A 590 -21.15 -4.58 29.42
C ASP A 590 -20.55 -5.18 28.14
N GLU A 591 -21.20 -6.18 27.53
CA GLU A 591 -20.78 -6.73 26.23
C GLU A 591 -20.82 -5.65 25.14
N LEU A 592 -21.90 -4.86 25.11
CA LEU A 592 -22.03 -3.76 24.15
C LEU A 592 -20.91 -2.73 24.30
N ASN A 593 -20.59 -2.35 25.54
CA ASN A 593 -19.51 -1.40 25.83
C ASN A 593 -18.14 -1.99 25.46
N HIS A 594 -17.88 -3.24 25.82
CA HIS A 594 -16.65 -3.97 25.50
C HIS A 594 -16.39 -3.98 23.99
N VAL A 595 -17.40 -4.33 23.21
CA VAL A 595 -17.31 -4.42 21.75
C VAL A 595 -17.10 -3.04 21.12
N LYS A 596 -17.77 -1.99 21.62
CA LYS A 596 -17.56 -0.61 21.15
C LYS A 596 -16.14 -0.08 21.40
N GLN A 597 -15.43 -0.61 22.40
CA GLN A 597 -14.05 -0.20 22.70
C GLN A 597 -13.01 -0.83 21.76
N SER A 598 -13.37 -1.83 20.94
CA SER A 598 -12.43 -2.61 20.11
C SER A 598 -11.49 -1.74 19.27
N TYR A 599 -12.02 -0.73 18.58
CA TYR A 599 -11.21 0.18 17.74
C TYR A 599 -10.23 1.03 18.55
N ASP A 600 -10.66 1.52 19.71
CA ASP A 600 -9.80 2.34 20.58
C ASP A 600 -8.66 1.50 21.16
N ILE A 601 -8.96 0.29 21.65
CA ILE A 601 -7.97 -0.64 22.17
C ILE A 601 -6.99 -1.05 21.07
N SER A 602 -7.48 -1.40 19.87
CA SER A 602 -6.60 -1.76 18.74
C SER A 602 -5.72 -0.58 18.32
N THR A 603 -6.28 0.64 18.30
CA THR A 603 -5.54 1.86 18.00
C THR A 603 -4.46 2.14 19.05
N LYS A 604 -4.75 1.98 20.35
CA LYS A 604 -3.75 2.10 21.43
C LYS A 604 -2.63 1.08 21.27
N ILE A 605 -2.96 -0.17 20.94
CA ILE A 605 -1.96 -1.23 20.71
C ILE A 605 -1.02 -0.88 19.55
N ILE A 606 -1.59 -0.54 18.39
CA ILE A 606 -0.81 -0.24 17.16
C ILE A 606 0.02 1.03 17.34
N ARG A 607 -0.58 2.12 17.82
CA ARG A 607 0.09 3.43 17.89
C ARG A 607 1.18 3.52 18.96
N SER A 608 1.15 2.63 19.95
CA SER A 608 2.15 2.58 21.03
C SER A 608 3.13 1.42 20.91
N ASP A 609 2.99 0.57 19.88
CA ASP A 609 3.73 -0.70 19.76
C ASP A 609 3.67 -1.49 21.09
N TYR A 610 2.45 -1.67 21.60
CA TYR A 610 2.19 -2.02 23.00
C TYR A 610 2.96 -3.26 23.49
N PHE A 611 2.95 -4.35 22.72
CA PHE A 611 3.59 -5.62 23.10
C PHE A 611 5.12 -5.60 23.02
N LYS A 612 5.71 -4.60 22.35
CA LYS A 612 7.17 -4.39 22.39
C LYS A 612 7.59 -3.65 23.67
N ASN A 613 6.73 -2.75 24.13
CA ASN A 613 7.03 -1.77 25.16
C ASN A 613 6.51 -2.17 26.57
N ASN A 614 5.81 -3.30 26.67
CA ASN A 614 5.22 -3.86 27.90
C ASN A 614 5.20 -5.38 27.80
#